data_AF-A0A9Q1IXV6-F1
#
_entry.id   AF-A0A9Q1IXV6-F1
#
_cell.length_a   1.000
_cell.length_b   1.000
_cell.length_c   1.000
_cell.angle_alpha   90.00
_cell.angle_beta   90.00
_cell.angle_gamma   90.00
#
_symmetry.space_group_name_H-M   'P 1'
#
loop_
_entity.id
_entity.type
_entity.pdbx_description
1 polymer ?
#
loop_
_entity_poly.entity_id
_entity_poly.type
_entity_poly.pdbx_seq_one_letter_code
_entity_poly.pdbx_strand_id
1 'polypeptide(L)' 'MHLSVICYSVVLDFNHIERCKDSLYMGTPPRGFIDFRLKKICQRYADRPRYVTLYDPQKRIPVYSAYTFKKDRG' A
#
# COMPACT_ATOMS: atom_id res chain seq x y z
N MET A 1 11.45 22.89 5.35
CA MET A 1 11.46 21.42 5.25
C MET A 1 10.43 21.03 4.20
N HIS A 2 10.85 20.56 3.03
CA HIS A 2 9.92 20.07 2.01
C HIS A 2 9.43 18.68 2.46
N LEU A 3 8.25 18.59 3.09
CA LEU A 3 7.59 17.29 3.21
C LEU A 3 7.31 16.81 1.79
N SER A 4 7.96 15.72 1.39
CA SER A 4 7.56 14.99 0.19
C SER A 4 6.07 14.69 0.33
N VAL A 5 5.25 15.25 -0.56
CA VAL A 5 3.81 15.04 -0.50
C VAL A 5 3.49 13.55 -0.65
N ILE A 6 4.35 12.80 -1.32
CA ILE A 6 4.29 11.33 -1.41
C ILE A 6 5.41 10.71 -0.59
N CYS A 7 5.07 9.79 0.30
CA CYS A 7 6.02 8.98 1.07
C CYS A 7 5.60 7.50 1.03
N TYR A 8 6.53 6.59 1.26
CA TYR A 8 6.23 5.16 1.42
C TYR A 8 6.97 4.57 2.62
N SER A 9 6.43 3.47 3.13
CA SER A 9 7.08 2.66 4.16
C SER A 9 6.91 1.18 3.82
N VAL A 10 7.98 0.40 4.04
CA VAL A 10 7.88 -1.06 4.02
C VAL A 10 7.36 -1.51 5.38
N VAL A 11 6.30 -2.31 5.38
CA VAL A 11 5.57 -2.69 6.59
C VAL A 11 5.59 -4.20 6.76
N LEU A 12 5.53 -4.68 8.00
CA LEU A 12 5.44 -6.12 8.27
C LEU A 12 4.04 -6.65 7.99
N ASP A 13 3.02 -5.88 8.35
CA ASP A 13 1.62 -6.21 8.19
C ASP A 13 0.82 -4.95 7.82
N PHE A 14 -0.11 -5.05 6.87
CA PHE A 14 -0.97 -3.93 6.47
C PHE A 14 -1.94 -3.51 7.59
N ASN A 15 -2.24 -4.40 8.54
CA ASN A 15 -3.17 -4.16 9.63
C ASN A 15 -2.55 -3.37 10.79
N HIS A 16 -1.23 -3.42 10.95
CA HIS A 16 -0.55 -2.76 12.07
C HIS A 16 -0.18 -1.30 11.82
N ILE A 17 -0.35 -0.84 10.57
CA ILE A 17 -0.13 0.57 10.22
C ILE A 17 -1.48 1.25 10.09
N GLU A 18 -1.64 2.30 10.90
CA GLU A 18 -2.85 3.11 10.96
C GLU A 18 -3.31 3.48 9.55
N ARG A 19 -4.56 3.08 9.23
CA ARG A 19 -5.26 3.39 7.97
C ARG A 19 -4.64 2.85 6.69
N CYS A 20 -3.53 2.10 6.76
CA CYS A 20 -2.92 1.50 5.56
C CYS A 20 -3.87 0.51 4.89
N LYS A 21 -4.52 -0.33 5.70
CA LYS A 21 -5.52 -1.29 5.25
C LYS A 21 -6.77 -0.64 4.64
N ASP A 22 -7.02 0.66 4.84
CA ASP A 22 -8.23 1.33 4.31
C ASP A 22 -8.26 1.31 2.78
N SER A 23 -7.09 1.16 2.13
CA SER A 23 -6.99 1.04 0.67
C SER A 23 -7.31 -0.38 0.15
N LEU A 24 -7.34 -1.39 1.04
CA LEU A 24 -7.70 -2.77 0.70
C LEU A 24 -9.22 -2.92 0.60
N TYR A 25 -9.68 -3.78 -0.30
CA TYR A 25 -11.09 -4.13 -0.38
C TYR A 25 -11.56 -4.71 0.95
N MET A 26 -12.57 -4.07 1.57
CA MET A 26 -13.08 -4.42 2.89
C MET A 26 -11.99 -4.54 3.98
N GLY A 27 -10.89 -3.79 3.85
CA GLY A 27 -9.77 -3.84 4.79
C GLY A 27 -9.06 -5.20 4.86
N THR A 28 -9.29 -6.09 3.89
CA THR A 28 -8.82 -7.48 3.94
C THR A 28 -7.56 -7.66 3.08
N PRO A 29 -6.41 -8.07 3.68
CA PRO A 29 -5.20 -8.34 2.91
C PRO A 29 -5.38 -9.51 1.92
N PRO A 30 -4.70 -9.46 0.76
CA PRO A 30 -4.73 -10.57 -0.17
C PRO A 30 -4.11 -11.83 0.46
N ARG A 31 -4.71 -12.99 0.20
CA ARG A 31 -4.25 -14.30 0.67
C ARG A 31 -3.61 -15.08 -0.49
N GLY A 32 -2.84 -16.12 -0.16
CA GLY A 32 -2.21 -17.00 -1.15
C GLY A 32 -0.82 -16.55 -1.62
N PHE A 33 -0.34 -15.38 -1.20
CA PHE A 33 1.03 -14.90 -1.44
C PHE A 33 1.95 -15.26 -0.26
N ILE A 34 2.68 -16.38 -0.39
CA ILE A 34 3.47 -16.98 0.71
C ILE A 34 4.97 -16.60 0.62
N ASP A 35 5.40 -15.94 -0.47
CA ASP A 35 6.81 -15.59 -0.68
C ASP A 35 7.27 -14.47 0.28
N PHE A 36 8.18 -14.82 1.19
CA PHE A 36 8.75 -13.93 2.22
C PHE A 36 9.57 -12.76 1.65
N ARG A 37 9.96 -12.82 0.38
CA ARG A 37 10.70 -11.74 -0.29
C ARG A 37 9.78 -10.59 -0.68
N LEU A 38 8.46 -10.85 -0.79
CA LEU A 38 7.49 -9.84 -1.12
C LEU A 38 7.46 -8.77 -0.03
N LYS A 39 7.54 -7.51 -0.46
CA LYS A 39 7.50 -6.34 0.41
C LYS A 39 6.09 -5.79 0.41
N LYS A 40 5.53 -5.65 1.61
CA LYS A 40 4.29 -4.91 1.81
C LYS A 40 4.66 -3.43 1.92
N ILE A 41 4.13 -2.61 1.02
CA ILE A 41 4.43 -1.18 0.95
C ILE A 41 3.15 -0.40 1.23
N CYS A 42 3.25 0.55 2.14
CA CYS A 42 2.21 1.53 2.42
C CYS A 42 2.65 2.89 1.88
N GLN A 43 1.90 3.46 0.93
CA GLN A 43 2.18 4.78 0.38
C GLN A 43 1.16 5.80 0.90
N ARG A 44 1.68 6.96 1.27
CA ARG A 44 0.95 8.09 1.84
C ARG A 44 1.06 9.29 0.93
N TYR A 45 -0.04 10.03 0.81
CA TYR A 45 -0.09 11.36 0.22
C TYR A 45 -0.49 12.37 1.30
N ALA A 46 0.34 13.37 1.57
CA ALA A 46 0.16 14.34 2.66
C ALA A 46 -0.19 13.63 3.98
N ASP A 47 0.64 12.64 4.34
CA ASP A 47 0.51 11.73 5.49
C ASP A 47 -0.75 10.85 5.55
N ARG A 48 -1.63 10.94 4.55
CA ARG A 48 -2.82 10.08 4.44
C ARG A 48 -2.51 8.85 3.59
N PRO A 49 -2.72 7.62 4.09
CA PRO A 49 -2.58 6.42 3.26
C PRO A 49 -3.49 6.49 2.03
N ARG A 50 -2.94 6.16 0.87
CA ARG A 50 -3.66 6.23 -0.41
C ARG A 50 -3.52 4.98 -1.26
N TYR A 51 -2.46 4.21 -1.03
CA TYR A 51 -2.07 3.14 -1.92
C TYR A 51 -1.31 2.08 -1.13
N VAL A 52 -1.62 0.81 -1.39
CA VAL A 52 -0.88 -0.33 -0.85
C VAL A 52 -0.40 -1.21 -1.98
N THR A 53 0.79 -1.78 -1.80
CA THR A 53 1.41 -2.66 -2.80
C THR A 53 2.05 -3.86 -2.13
N LEU A 54 1.81 -5.04 -2.68
CA LEU A 54 2.65 -6.20 -2.47
C LEU A 54 3.66 -6.26 -3.62
N TYR A 55 4.92 -5.98 -3.33
CA TYR A 55 5.97 -5.76 -4.32
C TYR A 55 6.99 -6.89 -4.32
N ASP A 56 7.33 -7.42 -5.49
CA ASP A 56 8.44 -8.35 -5.69
C ASP A 56 9.69 -7.55 -6.09
N PRO A 57 10.69 -7.38 -5.20
CA PRO A 57 11.88 -6.60 -5.52
C PRO A 57 12.82 -7.29 -6.51
N GLN A 58 12.78 -8.62 -6.63
CA GLN A 58 13.62 -9.35 -7.57
C GLN A 58 13.11 -9.18 -9.00
N LYS A 59 11.79 -9.33 -9.17
CA LYS A 59 11.13 -9.17 -10.49
C LYS A 59 10.80 -7.71 -10.81
N ARG A 60 10.90 -6.82 -9.82
CA ARG A 60 10.55 -5.40 -9.91
C ARG A 60 9.10 -5.16 -10.37
N ILE A 61 8.17 -5.95 -9.83
CA ILE A 61 6.74 -5.87 -10.17
C ILE A 61 5.85 -5.69 -8.94
N PRO A 62 4.73 -4.94 -9.05
CA PRO A 62 3.66 -5.00 -8.08
C PRO A 62 2.82 -6.27 -8.32
N VAL A 63 2.98 -7.27 -7.45
CA VAL A 63 2.21 -8.52 -7.50
C VAL A 63 0.74 -8.27 -7.19
N TYR A 64 0.47 -7.32 -6.29
CA TYR A 64 -0.86 -6.87 -5.95
C TYR A 64 -0.80 -5.39 -5.57
N SER A 65 -1.83 -4.62 -5.92
CA SER A 65 -2.00 -3.26 -5.44
C SER A 65 -3.46 -2.99 -5.14
N ALA A 66 -3.73 -2.12 -4.16
CA ALA A 66 -5.07 -1.66 -3.86
C ALA A 66 -5.09 -0.17 -3.54
N TYR A 67 -6.15 0.49 -3.99
CA TYR A 67 -6.41 1.90 -3.79
C TYR A 67 -7.90 2.17 -3.89
N THR A 68 -8.37 3.19 -3.18
CA THR A 68 -9.74 3.69 -3.33
C THR A 68 -9.77 4.72 -4.44
N PHE A 69 -10.43 4.40 -5.54
CA PHE A 69 -10.75 5.41 -6.55
C PHE A 69 -11.75 6.41 -5.98
N LYS A 70 -11.39 7.70 -5.97
CA LYS A 70 -12.33 8.79 -5.72
C LYS A 70 -12.62 9.43 -7.05
N LYS A 71 -13.88 9.33 -7.50
CA LYS A 71 -14.37 10.11 -8.63
C LYS A 71 -14.33 11.58 -8.24
N ASP A 72 -13.50 12.37 -8.91
CA ASP A 72 -13.60 13.81 -8.79
C ASP A 72 -14.85 14.28 -9.55
N ARG A 73 -15.54 15.30 -9.05
CA ARG A 73 -16.67 15.88 -9.79
C ARG A 73 -16.08 16.51 -11.05
N GLY A 74 -16.36 15.89 -12.20
CA GLY A 74 -15.85 16.33 -13.50
C GLY A 74 -16.18 17.77 -13.82
#